data_AF-A0A920HDA8-F1
#
_entry.id   AF-A0A920HDA8-F1
#
_cell.length_a   1.000
_cell.length_b   1.000
_cell.length_c   1.000
_cell.angle_alpha   90.00
_cell.angle_beta   90.00
_cell.angle_gamma   90.00
#
_symmetry.space_group_name_H-M   'P 1'
#
loop_
_entity.id
_entity.type
_entity.pdbx_description
1 polymer ?
#
loop_
_entity_poly.entity_id
_entity_poly.type
_entity_poly.pdbx_seq_one_letter_code
_entity_poly.pdbx_strand_id
1 'polypeptide(L)' 'MACGTSGNQYKNAPIAGKLMAALVTYCENGTDHDTTPMTFTLPYTGLKIDAGFYSRKRPVNKDSSFSVLG' A
#
# COMPACT_ATOMS: atom_id res chain seq x y z
N MET A 1 -2.31 -3.91 -22.24
CA MET A 1 -3.44 -3.08 -22.70
C MET A 1 -4.48 -3.06 -21.59
N ALA A 2 -4.70 -1.91 -20.94
CA ALA A 2 -5.69 -1.75 -19.88
C ALA A 2 -6.81 -0.85 -20.42
N CYS A 3 -7.68 -1.41 -21.26
CA CYS A 3 -8.87 -0.73 -21.75
C CYS A 3 -10.03 -1.08 -20.80
N GLY A 4 -10.62 -0.09 -20.12
CA GLY A 4 -11.83 -0.29 -19.29
C GLY A 4 -11.72 -0.04 -17.78
N THR A 5 -10.58 0.41 -17.25
CA THR A 5 -10.55 1.01 -15.90
C THR A 5 -10.72 2.53 -16.04
N SER A 6 -11.23 3.23 -15.03
CA SER A 6 -11.30 4.72 -14.99
C SER A 6 -9.93 5.43 -15.11
N GLY A 7 -8.88 4.73 -15.53
CA GLY A 7 -7.49 5.17 -15.59
C GLY A 7 -6.80 5.16 -14.22
N ASN A 8 -7.54 4.92 -13.14
CA ASN A 8 -6.99 4.95 -11.78
C ASN A 8 -5.86 3.94 -11.58
N GLN A 9 -6.06 2.69 -12.04
CA GLN A 9 -5.03 1.66 -11.91
C GLN A 9 -3.87 1.88 -12.88
N TYR A 10 -4.07 2.50 -14.05
CA TYR A 10 -2.96 2.89 -14.91
C TYR A 10 -2.01 3.89 -14.22
N LYS A 11 -2.58 4.86 -13.48
CA LYS A 11 -1.81 5.85 -12.73
C LYS A 11 -1.14 5.26 -11.48
N ASN A 12 -1.85 4.37 -10.76
CA ASN A 12 -1.42 3.88 -9.46
C ASN A 12 -0.65 2.56 -9.50
N ALA A 13 -0.79 1.74 -10.55
CA ALA A 13 -0.12 0.44 -10.63
C ALA A 13 1.41 0.54 -10.54
N PRO A 14 2.11 1.51 -11.17
CA PRO A 14 3.55 1.62 -11.04
C PRO A 14 4.01 1.86 -9.60
N ILE A 15 3.28 2.69 -8.84
CA ILE A 15 3.65 2.98 -7.45
C ILE A 15 3.28 1.83 -6.52
N ALA A 16 2.15 1.15 -6.76
CA ALA A 16 1.78 -0.06 -6.05
C ALA A 16 2.84 -1.16 -6.24
N GLY A 17 3.36 -1.33 -7.46
CA GLY A 17 4.45 -2.28 -7.75
C GLY A 17 5.73 -1.96 -6.97
N LYS A 18 6.13 -0.68 -6.91
CA LYS A 18 7.29 -0.23 -6.12
C LYS A 18 7.10 -0.45 -4.62
N LEU A 19 5.91 -0.16 -4.09
CA LEU A 19 5.55 -0.40 -2.70
C LEU A 19 5.65 -1.90 -2.37
N MET A 20 5.10 -2.76 -3.22
CA MET A 20 5.15 -4.22 -3.03
C MET A 20 6.58 -4.76 -3.07
N ALA A 21 7.40 -4.30 -4.02
CA ALA A 21 8.81 -4.70 -4.09
C ALA A 21 9.57 -4.30 -2.81
N ALA A 22 9.38 -3.06 -2.33
CA ALA A 22 9.98 -2.59 -1.09
C ALA A 22 9.51 -3.42 0.13
N LEU A 23 8.22 -3.76 0.20
CA LEU A 23 7.65 -4.56 1.28
C LEU A 23 8.24 -5.97 1.30
N VAL A 24 8.39 -6.62 0.13
CA VAL A 24 9.02 -7.94 0.02
C VAL A 24 10.45 -7.88 0.54
N THR A 25 11.26 -6.93 0.05
CA THR A 25 12.64 -6.75 0.52
C THR A 25 12.71 -6.47 2.03
N TYR A 26 11.80 -5.65 2.57
CA TYR A 26 11.74 -5.35 4.00
C TYR A 26 11.51 -6.61 4.84
N CYS A 27 10.58 -7.47 4.42
CA CYS A 27 10.32 -8.76 5.05
C CYS A 27 11.48 -9.75 4.89
N GLU A 28 12.07 -9.84 3.69
CA GLU A 28 13.20 -10.73 3.40
C GLU A 28 14.46 -10.37 4.20
N ASN A 29 14.61 -9.09 4.59
CA ASN A 29 15.67 -8.63 5.49
C ASN A 29 15.40 -8.97 6.97
N GLY A 30 14.38 -9.78 7.27
CA GLY A 30 14.10 -10.30 8.61
C GLY A 30 13.19 -9.41 9.47
N THR A 31 12.60 -8.35 8.91
CA THR A 31 11.66 -7.51 9.66
C THR A 31 10.23 -8.00 9.48
N ASP A 32 9.49 -8.17 10.58
CA ASP A 32 8.07 -8.53 10.52
C ASP A 32 7.21 -7.27 10.34
N HIS A 33 6.73 -7.05 9.12
CA HIS A 33 5.86 -5.91 8.78
C HIS A 33 4.58 -5.82 9.62
N ASP A 34 4.06 -6.94 10.12
CA ASP A 34 2.84 -6.92 10.93
C ASP A 34 3.08 -6.39 12.35
N THR A 35 4.32 -6.47 12.86
CA THR A 35 4.69 -5.93 14.19
C THR A 35 5.43 -4.61 14.09
N THR A 36 6.22 -4.42 13.03
CA THR A 36 6.97 -3.20 12.72
C THR A 36 6.64 -2.78 11.29
N PRO A 37 5.60 -1.96 11.09
CA PRO A 37 5.15 -1.58 9.75
C PRO A 37 6.21 -0.83 8.94
N MET A 38 6.38 -1.24 7.69
CA MET A 38 7.22 -0.54 6.73
C MET A 38 6.62 0.84 6.39
N THR A 39 7.45 1.87 6.40
CA THR A 39 7.12 3.18 5.82
C THR A 39 7.75 3.32 4.43
N PHE A 40 6.95 3.65 3.43
CA PHE A 40 7.39 3.87 2.06
C PHE A 40 7.39 5.35 1.70
N THR A 41 8.51 5.86 1.20
CA THR A 41 8.63 7.27 0.77
C THR A 41 8.33 7.38 -0.71
N LEU A 42 7.36 8.22 -1.08
CA LEU A 42 7.01 8.47 -2.46
C LEU A 42 8.14 9.22 -3.18
N PRO A 43 8.64 8.70 -4.31
CA PRO A 43 9.89 9.18 -4.93
C PRO A 43 9.80 10.60 -5.51
N TYR A 44 8.59 11.08 -5.81
CA TYR A 44 8.39 12.39 -6.45
C TYR A 44 7.82 13.45 -5.51
N THR A 45 7.13 13.05 -4.44
CA THR A 45 6.49 13.99 -3.51
C THR A 45 7.12 13.98 -2.12
N GLY A 46 7.95 12.97 -1.80
CA GLY A 46 8.55 12.80 -0.47
C GLY A 46 7.55 12.40 0.63
N LEU A 47 6.26 12.27 0.29
CA LEU A 47 5.24 11.84 1.24
C LEU A 47 5.51 10.41 1.71
N LYS A 48 5.20 10.16 2.98
CA LYS A 48 5.37 8.84 3.59
C LYS A 48 4.03 8.11 3.63
N ILE A 49 4.04 6.87 3.16
CA ILE A 49 2.92 5.94 3.24
C ILE A 49 3.28 4.90 4.30
N ASP A 50 2.44 4.77 5.33
CA ASP A 50 2.52 3.67 6.27
C ASP A 50 1.86 2.43 5.65
N ALA A 51 2.65 1.41 5.31
CA ALA A 51 2.13 0.18 4.74
C ALA A 51 1.38 -0.68 5.77
N GLY A 52 1.49 -0.38 7.07
CA GLY A 52 0.68 -0.97 8.14
C GLY A 52 -0.81 -0.72 7.96
N PHE A 53 -1.18 0.38 7.29
CA PHE A 53 -2.57 0.65 6.90
C PHE A 53 -3.17 -0.46 6.01
N TYR A 54 -2.34 -1.18 5.26
CA TYR A 54 -2.77 -2.30 4.42
C TYR A 54 -2.56 -3.66 5.08
N SER A 55 -2.07 -3.71 6.34
CA SER A 55 -1.90 -4.98 7.06
C SER A 55 -3.24 -5.71 7.19
N ARG A 56 -3.15 -7.04 7.13
CA ARG A 56 -4.26 -7.96 7.42
C ARG A 56 -4.65 -7.98 8.91
N LYS A 57 -3.75 -7.54 9.80
CA LYS A 57 -3.95 -7.48 11.25
C LYS A 57 -4.38 -6.10 11.75
N ARG A 58 -4.58 -5.13 10.84
CA ARG A 58 -4.99 -3.78 11.21
C ARG A 58 -6.33 -3.79 11.95
N PRO A 59 -6.54 -2.88 12.93
CA PRO A 59 -7.84 -2.73 13.56
C PRO A 59 -8.91 -2.35 12.52
N VAL A 60 -10.12 -2.87 12.70
CA VAL A 60 -11.26 -2.50 11.84
C VAL A 60 -11.55 -1.01 12.02
N ASN A 61 -11.58 -0.28 10.90
CA ASN A 61 -12.01 1.11 10.91
C ASN A 61 -13.53 1.16 11.13
N LYS A 62 -13.96 1.70 12.27
CA LYS A 62 -15.39 1.81 12.62
C LYS A 62 -16.14 2.87 11.80
N ASP A 63 -15.41 3.82 11.23
CA ASP A 63 -15.96 4.88 10.37
C ASP A 63 -16.09 4.43 8.90
N SER A 64 -15.66 3.21 8.60
CA SER A 64 -15.79 2.63 7.26
C SER A 64 -17.25 2.31 6.94
N SER A 65 -17.72 2.73 5.76
CA SER A 65 -19.02 2.30 5.23
C SER A 65 -19.08 0.80 4.90
N PHE A 66 -17.91 0.14 4.88
CA PHE A 66 -17.69 -1.22 4.36
C PHE A 66 -18.09 -1.40 2.89
N SER A 67 -18.26 -0.29 2.18
CA SER A 67 -18.47 -0.27 0.74
C SER A 67 -17.13 -0.18 0.00
N VAL A 68 -17.14 -0.56 -1.27
CA VAL A 68 -16.00 -0.35 -2.18
C VAL A 68 -15.84 1.11 -2.63
N LEU A 69 -16.78 1.99 -2.25
CA LEU A 69 -16.77 3.41 -2.60
C LEU A 69 -16.06 4.28 -1.54
N GLY A 70 -15.71 3.71 -0.38
CA GLY A 70 -15.21 4.44 0.78
C GLY A 70 -16.34 4.82 1.71
#